data_AF-A0A846P3U7-F1
#
_entry.id   AF-A0A846P3U7-F1
#
_cell.length_a   1.000
_cell.length_b   1.000
_cell.length_c   1.000
_cell.angle_alpha   90.00
_cell.angle_beta   90.00
_cell.angle_gamma   90.00
#
_symmetry.space_group_name_H-M   'P 1'
#
loop_
_entity.id
_entity.type
_entity.pdbx_description
1 polymer ?
#
loop_
_entity_poly.entity_id
_entity_poly.type
_entity_poly.pdbx_seq_one_letter_code
_entity_poly.pdbx_strand_id
1 'polypeptide(L)'
;MKKGFLLSLDTMIAISVLLLLAIFLAGISFTYYYPELKYQRLYLAGKDVMMVMEKIKIQDLQDLQTVQECLNKSILGQEDLNKTLLEIIGAFWATGNQTYQDYASNLTEEAFNQTLPEKLNYEILIGGTSIYRSGSNNASFLSRLSTIVSGYELGKPVSGWVARAWATKIRKNTTEVFPFPTEGAGNRGGKLEIWKKFYLNTTQIINGTLYV
;
A
#
# COMPACT_ATOMS: atom_id res chain seq x y z
N MET A 1 -68.27 1.49 59.52
CA MET A 1 -67.99 2.39 58.38
C MET A 1 -66.62 3.09 58.46
N LYS A 2 -66.19 3.64 59.61
CA LYS A 2 -64.87 4.32 59.73
C LYS A 2 -63.63 3.45 59.39
N LYS A 3 -63.67 2.14 59.68
CA LYS A 3 -62.55 1.21 59.42
C LYS A 3 -62.37 0.88 57.93
N GLY A 4 -63.47 0.83 57.15
CA GLY A 4 -63.41 0.58 55.70
C GLY A 4 -62.82 1.77 54.94
N PHE A 5 -63.07 2.99 55.41
CA PHE A 5 -62.49 4.21 54.86
C PHE A 5 -60.97 4.26 55.01
N LEU A 6 -60.45 3.86 56.17
CA LEU A 6 -59.00 3.78 56.42
C LEU A 6 -58.33 2.74 55.52
N LEU A 7 -58.99 1.59 55.30
CA LEU A 7 -58.48 0.56 54.39
C LEU A 7 -58.45 1.03 52.92
N SER A 8 -59.50 1.73 52.46
CA SER A 8 -59.53 2.28 51.10
C SER A 8 -58.51 3.40 50.89
N LEU A 9 -58.27 4.23 51.92
CA LEU A 9 -57.27 5.28 51.89
C LEU A 9 -55.86 4.70 51.75
N ASP A 10 -55.54 3.68 52.55
CA ASP A 10 -54.23 3.01 52.52
C ASP A 10 -53.99 2.31 51.17
N THR A 11 -55.03 1.66 50.64
CA THR A 11 -54.98 1.05 49.30
C THR A 11 -54.75 2.09 48.20
N MET A 12 -55.39 3.26 48.29
CA MET A 12 -55.22 4.35 47.32
C MET A 12 -53.81 4.93 47.37
N ILE A 13 -53.23 5.08 48.56
CA ILE A 13 -51.85 5.54 48.76
C ILE A 13 -50.86 4.49 48.22
N ALA A 14 -51.09 3.21 48.49
CA ALA A 14 -50.23 2.14 47.97
C ALA A 14 -50.24 2.10 46.43
N ILE A 15 -51.43 2.24 45.81
CA ILE A 15 -51.56 2.28 44.34
C ILE A 15 -50.88 3.53 43.76
N SER A 16 -50.99 4.69 44.40
CA SER A 16 -50.35 5.91 43.91
C SER A 16 -48.83 5.84 43.98
N VAL A 17 -48.28 5.28 45.06
CA VAL A 17 -46.84 5.03 45.21
C VAL A 17 -46.35 4.03 44.16
N LEU A 18 -47.09 2.94 43.92
CA LEU A 18 -46.76 1.95 42.89
C LEU A 18 -46.80 2.55 41.47
N LEU A 19 -47.79 3.39 41.18
CA LEU A 19 -47.87 4.11 39.90
C LEU A 19 -46.70 5.06 39.70
N LEU A 20 -46.34 5.83 40.73
CA LEU A 20 -45.17 6.72 40.68
C LEU A 20 -43.87 5.93 40.48
N LEU A 21 -43.70 4.80 41.16
CA LEU A 21 -42.56 3.91 40.97
C LEU A 21 -42.52 3.35 39.55
N ALA A 22 -43.66 2.90 39.01
CA ALA A 22 -43.75 2.36 37.65
C ALA A 22 -43.41 3.42 36.59
N ILE A 23 -43.90 4.65 36.76
CA ILE A 23 -43.57 5.79 35.88
C ILE A 23 -42.08 6.14 35.99
N PHE A 24 -41.53 6.16 37.21
CA PHE A 24 -40.11 6.42 37.44
C PHE A 24 -39.22 5.36 36.78
N LEU A 25 -39.55 4.08 36.96
CA LEU A 25 -38.83 2.96 36.34
C LEU A 25 -38.95 2.97 34.81
N ALA A 26 -40.14 3.28 34.28
CA ALA A 26 -40.34 3.44 32.84
C ALA A 26 -39.56 4.64 32.26
N GLY A 27 -39.37 5.70 33.06
CA GLY A 27 -38.58 6.87 32.71
C GLY A 27 -37.08 6.63 32.73
N ILE A 28 -36.60 5.63 33.50
CA ILE A 28 -35.19 5.23 33.50
C ILE A 28 -34.90 4.39 32.25
N SER A 29 -34.69 5.08 31.14
CA SER A 29 -34.06 4.49 29.96
C SER A 29 -32.54 4.59 30.11
N PHE A 30 -31.90 3.52 30.58
CA PHE A 30 -30.45 3.42 30.49
C PHE A 30 -30.04 3.14 29.04
N THR A 31 -29.88 4.19 28.24
CA THR A 31 -29.09 4.09 27.01
C THR A 31 -27.61 4.14 27.40
N TYR A 32 -27.11 3.06 28.02
CA TYR A 32 -25.67 2.86 28.17
C TYR A 32 -25.07 2.64 26.79
N TYR A 33 -24.68 3.74 26.18
CA TYR A 33 -23.97 3.76 24.93
C TYR A 33 -22.49 3.55 25.23
N TYR A 34 -21.99 2.33 25.06
CA TYR A 34 -20.57 2.01 25.22
C TYR A 34 -19.83 2.37 23.92
N PRO A 35 -18.98 3.42 23.90
CA PRO A 35 -18.18 3.80 22.74
C PRO A 35 -17.31 2.64 22.22
N GLU A 36 -16.84 1.78 23.12
CA GLU A 36 -15.95 0.66 22.83
C GLU A 36 -16.62 -0.37 21.91
N LEU A 37 -17.91 -0.65 22.13
CA LEU A 37 -18.66 -1.57 21.28
C LEU A 37 -18.81 -1.05 19.85
N LYS A 38 -18.97 0.28 19.68
CA LYS A 38 -19.00 0.88 18.34
C LYS A 38 -17.64 0.82 17.65
N TYR A 39 -16.58 1.16 18.36
CA TYR A 39 -15.22 1.05 17.84
C TYR A 39 -14.90 -0.38 17.42
N GLN A 40 -15.23 -1.37 18.26
CA GLN A 40 -15.00 -2.79 17.98
C GLN A 40 -15.77 -3.25 16.73
N ARG A 41 -17.03 -2.81 16.56
CA ARG A 41 -17.80 -3.11 15.34
C ARG A 41 -17.16 -2.52 14.09
N LEU A 42 -16.70 -1.27 14.15
CA LEU A 42 -16.01 -0.62 13.04
C LEU A 42 -14.68 -1.32 12.71
N TYR A 43 -13.94 -1.73 13.72
CA TYR A 43 -12.70 -2.50 13.55
C TYR A 43 -12.94 -3.85 12.89
N LEU A 44 -13.97 -4.60 13.32
CA LEU A 44 -14.33 -5.87 12.69
C LEU A 44 -14.78 -5.68 11.23
N ALA A 45 -15.64 -4.71 10.96
CA ALA A 45 -16.07 -4.40 9.60
C ALA A 45 -14.89 -4.03 8.69
N GLY A 46 -13.96 -3.19 9.17
CA GLY A 46 -12.76 -2.85 8.41
C GLY A 46 -11.81 -4.04 8.21
N LYS A 47 -11.72 -4.95 9.19
CA LYS A 47 -10.92 -6.17 9.06
C LYS A 47 -11.48 -7.10 7.99
N ASP A 48 -12.80 -7.23 7.91
CA ASP A 48 -13.46 -8.04 6.89
C ASP A 48 -13.24 -7.43 5.50
N VAL A 49 -13.38 -6.11 5.36
CA VAL A 49 -13.04 -5.37 4.12
C VAL A 49 -11.60 -5.63 3.70
N MET A 50 -10.64 -5.47 4.61
CA MET A 50 -9.23 -5.73 4.32
C MET A 50 -9.01 -7.18 3.85
N MET A 51 -9.63 -8.14 4.53
CA MET A 51 -9.52 -9.55 4.17
C MET A 51 -10.12 -9.84 2.79
N VAL A 52 -11.22 -9.18 2.42
CA VAL A 52 -11.80 -9.26 1.08
C VAL A 52 -10.79 -8.73 0.06
N MET A 53 -10.21 -7.55 0.26
CA MET A 53 -9.21 -6.99 -0.65
C MET A 53 -8.01 -7.90 -0.87
N GLU A 54 -7.53 -8.53 0.20
CA GLU A 54 -6.37 -9.42 0.19
C GLU A 54 -6.63 -10.78 -0.46
N LYS A 55 -7.89 -11.18 -0.65
CA LYS A 55 -8.26 -12.53 -1.12
C LYS A 55 -9.07 -12.57 -2.40
N ILE A 56 -9.94 -11.59 -2.61
CA ILE A 56 -10.80 -11.56 -3.80
C ILE A 56 -9.94 -11.30 -5.03
N LYS A 57 -10.09 -12.15 -6.04
CA LYS A 57 -9.35 -12.01 -7.29
C LYS A 57 -10.15 -11.18 -8.27
N ILE A 58 -9.47 -10.50 -9.19
CA ILE A 58 -10.15 -9.73 -10.25
C ILE A 58 -10.99 -10.63 -11.15
N GLN A 59 -10.61 -11.88 -11.35
CA GLN A 59 -11.44 -12.84 -12.09
C GLN A 59 -12.85 -13.00 -11.49
N ASP A 60 -13.00 -12.82 -10.18
CA ASP A 60 -14.28 -12.98 -9.48
C ASP A 60 -15.12 -11.67 -9.53
N LEU A 61 -14.53 -10.59 -10.05
CA LEU A 61 -15.09 -9.25 -10.15
C LEU A 61 -15.30 -8.81 -11.61
N GLN A 62 -15.35 -9.75 -12.55
CA GLN A 62 -15.51 -9.45 -13.99
C GLN A 62 -16.85 -8.81 -14.34
N ASP A 63 -17.85 -8.91 -13.47
CA ASP A 63 -19.16 -8.28 -13.67
C ASP A 63 -19.14 -6.77 -13.35
N LEU A 64 -18.07 -6.26 -12.74
CA LEU A 64 -17.88 -4.84 -12.46
C LEU A 64 -17.56 -4.07 -13.74
N GLN A 65 -18.19 -2.91 -13.93
CA GLN A 65 -18.03 -2.08 -15.12
C GLN A 65 -16.57 -1.65 -15.29
N THR A 66 -15.93 -1.22 -14.20
CA THR A 66 -14.52 -0.77 -14.25
C THR A 66 -13.58 -1.90 -14.70
N VAL A 67 -13.83 -3.15 -14.29
CA VAL A 67 -13.02 -4.31 -14.70
C VAL A 67 -13.19 -4.59 -16.19
N GLN A 68 -14.43 -4.58 -16.68
CA GLN A 68 -14.72 -4.78 -18.11
C GLN A 68 -14.09 -3.71 -18.99
N GLU A 69 -14.18 -2.44 -18.58
CA GLU A 69 -13.53 -1.34 -19.28
C GLU A 69 -12.01 -1.50 -19.35
N CYS A 70 -11.38 -1.90 -18.25
CA CYS A 70 -9.94 -2.11 -18.19
C CYS A 70 -9.50 -3.30 -19.06
N LEU A 71 -10.28 -4.38 -19.12
CA LEU A 71 -10.02 -5.52 -20.00
C LEU A 71 -10.17 -5.13 -21.47
N ASN A 72 -11.23 -4.40 -21.83
CA ASN A 72 -11.47 -3.93 -23.20
C ASN A 72 -10.38 -2.99 -23.71
N LYS A 73 -9.87 -2.12 -22.82
CA LYS A 73 -8.76 -1.20 -23.12
C LYS A 73 -7.38 -1.87 -23.08
N SER A 74 -7.31 -3.18 -22.82
CA SER A 74 -6.05 -3.93 -22.64
C SER A 74 -5.15 -3.33 -21.54
N ILE A 75 -5.77 -2.69 -20.54
CA ILE A 75 -5.08 -2.18 -19.34
C ILE A 75 -4.80 -3.33 -18.38
N LEU A 76 -5.75 -4.26 -18.25
CA LEU A 76 -5.60 -5.51 -17.52
C LEU A 76 -5.40 -6.65 -18.50
N GLY A 77 -4.38 -7.47 -18.25
CA GLY A 77 -4.12 -8.71 -18.97
C GLY A 77 -4.74 -9.94 -18.31
N GLN A 78 -4.63 -11.09 -18.97
CA GLN A 78 -5.06 -12.39 -18.41
C GLN A 78 -4.30 -12.75 -17.13
N GLU A 79 -3.04 -12.31 -17.01
CA GLU A 79 -2.22 -12.47 -15.81
C GLU A 79 -2.72 -11.67 -14.61
N ASP A 80 -3.39 -10.54 -14.86
CA ASP A 80 -3.93 -9.66 -13.82
C ASP A 80 -5.23 -10.18 -13.23
N LEU A 81 -5.97 -11.03 -13.95
CA LEU A 81 -7.20 -11.66 -13.45
C LEU A 81 -6.94 -12.54 -12.22
N ASN A 82 -5.75 -13.13 -12.13
CA ASN A 82 -5.37 -13.98 -11.00
C ASN A 82 -4.86 -13.19 -9.79
N LYS A 83 -4.62 -11.88 -9.95
CA LYS A 83 -4.20 -10.99 -8.86
C LYS A 83 -5.40 -10.57 -8.02
N THR A 84 -5.10 -10.23 -6.77
CA THR A 84 -6.09 -9.77 -5.80
C THR A 84 -6.52 -8.32 -6.09
N LEU A 85 -7.67 -7.93 -5.56
CA LEU A 85 -8.16 -6.55 -5.64
C LEU A 85 -7.13 -5.56 -5.08
N LEU A 86 -6.52 -5.89 -3.93
CA LEU A 86 -5.49 -5.05 -3.32
C LEU A 86 -4.26 -4.87 -4.23
N GLU A 87 -3.81 -5.94 -4.88
CA GLU A 87 -2.66 -5.92 -5.79
C GLU A 87 -2.93 -5.05 -7.03
N ILE A 88 -4.14 -5.08 -7.58
CA ILE A 88 -4.51 -4.25 -8.74
C ILE A 88 -4.68 -2.78 -8.37
N ILE A 89 -5.35 -2.47 -7.26
CA ILE A 89 -5.44 -1.09 -6.75
C ILE A 89 -4.03 -0.55 -6.47
N GLY A 90 -3.16 -1.36 -5.85
CA GLY A 90 -1.76 -1.03 -5.62
C GLY A 90 -0.98 -0.81 -6.92
N ALA A 91 -1.21 -1.65 -7.94
CA ALA A 91 -0.58 -1.52 -9.25
C ALA A 91 -0.96 -0.21 -9.95
N PHE A 92 -2.26 0.10 -9.97
CA PHE A 92 -2.79 1.31 -10.56
C PHE A 92 -2.28 2.56 -9.84
N TRP A 93 -2.25 2.56 -8.50
CA TRP A 93 -1.65 3.65 -7.73
C TRP A 93 -0.16 3.82 -8.04
N ALA A 94 0.59 2.72 -8.11
CA ALA A 94 2.04 2.75 -8.34
C ALA A 94 2.43 3.35 -9.70
N THR A 95 1.55 3.32 -10.71
CA THR A 95 1.82 3.96 -12.01
C THR A 95 2.06 5.47 -11.91
N GLY A 96 1.50 6.15 -10.90
CA GLY A 96 1.58 7.61 -10.73
C GLY A 96 0.82 8.40 -11.80
N ASN A 97 -0.02 7.77 -12.62
CA ASN A 97 -0.84 8.43 -13.63
C ASN A 97 -2.26 8.63 -13.11
N GLN A 98 -2.81 9.85 -13.27
CA GLN A 98 -4.16 10.20 -12.80
C GLN A 98 -5.22 9.24 -13.32
N THR A 99 -5.19 8.87 -14.59
CA THR A 99 -6.21 7.99 -15.18
C THR A 99 -6.25 6.61 -14.53
N TYR A 100 -5.09 6.07 -14.15
CA TYR A 100 -5.00 4.79 -13.44
C TYR A 100 -5.44 4.94 -11.98
N GLN A 101 -5.18 6.09 -11.35
CA GLN A 101 -5.70 6.39 -10.02
C GLN A 101 -7.23 6.50 -10.03
N ASP A 102 -7.81 7.06 -11.10
CA ASP A 102 -9.27 7.12 -11.27
C ASP A 102 -9.85 5.69 -11.42
N TYR A 103 -9.18 4.80 -12.16
CA TYR A 103 -9.56 3.38 -12.20
C TYR A 103 -9.46 2.69 -10.84
N ALA A 104 -8.42 2.99 -10.07
CA ALA A 104 -8.28 2.47 -8.71
C ALA A 104 -9.42 2.94 -7.79
N SER A 105 -9.80 4.22 -7.91
CA SER A 105 -10.92 4.82 -7.18
C SER A 105 -12.25 4.16 -7.56
N ASN A 106 -12.58 4.08 -8.86
CA ASN A 106 -13.84 3.52 -9.33
C ASN A 106 -13.96 2.02 -9.01
N LEU A 107 -12.85 1.27 -9.18
CA LEU A 107 -12.83 -0.15 -8.82
C LEU A 107 -13.05 -0.36 -7.33
N THR A 108 -12.45 0.49 -6.50
CA THR A 108 -12.65 0.48 -5.04
C THR A 108 -14.11 0.76 -4.69
N GLU A 109 -14.69 1.79 -5.30
CA GLU A 109 -16.10 2.16 -5.11
C GLU A 109 -17.04 1.01 -5.50
N GLU A 110 -16.91 0.48 -6.71
CA GLU A 110 -17.76 -0.59 -7.23
C GLU A 110 -17.67 -1.87 -6.40
N ALA A 111 -16.46 -2.27 -5.99
CA ALA A 111 -16.24 -3.47 -5.18
C ALA A 111 -16.90 -3.37 -3.79
N PHE A 112 -16.88 -2.18 -3.19
CA PHE A 112 -17.38 -1.99 -1.84
C PHE A 112 -18.82 -1.53 -1.75
N ASN A 113 -19.37 -0.88 -2.77
CA ASN A 113 -20.79 -0.57 -2.81
C ASN A 113 -21.66 -1.84 -2.75
N GLN A 114 -21.14 -2.98 -3.22
CA GLN A 114 -21.83 -4.27 -3.12
C GLN A 114 -21.63 -4.98 -1.76
N THR A 115 -20.54 -4.67 -1.06
CA THR A 115 -20.09 -5.44 0.11
C THR A 115 -20.34 -4.72 1.44
N LEU A 116 -20.24 -3.39 1.47
CA LEU A 116 -20.39 -2.58 2.68
C LEU A 116 -21.81 -2.02 2.80
N PRO A 117 -22.40 -2.03 4.01
CA PRO A 117 -23.69 -1.40 4.23
C PRO A 117 -23.60 0.14 4.09
N GLU A 118 -24.61 0.76 3.46
CA GLU A 118 -24.68 2.20 3.14
C GLU A 118 -24.45 3.16 4.32
N LYS A 119 -24.55 2.67 5.56
CA LYS A 119 -24.37 3.47 6.78
C LYS A 119 -22.90 3.63 7.20
N LEU A 120 -21.97 2.96 6.52
CA LEU A 120 -20.55 3.02 6.83
C LEU A 120 -19.79 3.86 5.80
N ASN A 121 -19.11 4.88 6.30
CA ASN A 121 -18.12 5.64 5.54
C ASN A 121 -16.76 4.97 5.69
N TYR A 122 -15.97 4.98 4.62
CA TYR A 122 -14.63 4.38 4.61
C TYR A 122 -13.70 5.20 3.73
N GLU A 123 -12.40 5.10 4.02
CA GLU A 123 -11.34 5.74 3.24
C GLU A 123 -10.18 4.77 3.10
N ILE A 124 -9.66 4.65 1.88
CA ILE A 124 -8.50 3.81 1.59
C ILE A 124 -7.31 4.69 1.27
N LEU A 125 -6.25 4.49 2.05
CA LEU A 125 -5.02 5.25 1.96
C LEU A 125 -3.87 4.34 1.51
N ILE A 126 -3.16 4.73 0.45
CA ILE A 126 -1.94 4.06 0.01
C ILE A 126 -0.81 5.10 -0.03
N GLY A 127 0.27 4.85 0.70
CA GLY A 127 1.40 5.78 0.79
C GLY A 127 1.04 7.15 1.38
N GLY A 128 -0.07 7.27 2.10
CA GLY A 128 -0.59 8.54 2.63
C GLY A 128 -1.52 9.30 1.68
N THR A 129 -1.73 8.80 0.46
CA THR A 129 -2.67 9.36 -0.52
C THR A 129 -4.01 8.63 -0.43
N SER A 130 -5.11 9.39 -0.42
CA SER A 130 -6.47 8.83 -0.50
C SER A 130 -6.73 8.33 -1.91
N ILE A 131 -6.98 7.04 -2.05
CA ILE A 131 -7.44 6.43 -3.30
C ILE A 131 -8.93 6.67 -3.48
N TYR A 132 -9.69 6.42 -2.43
CA TYR A 132 -11.13 6.58 -2.42
C TYR A 132 -11.60 6.92 -1.00
N ARG A 133 -12.62 7.78 -0.91
CA ARG A 133 -13.28 8.15 0.34
C ARG A 133 -14.79 8.18 0.11
N SER A 134 -15.52 7.37 0.88
CA SER A 134 -16.97 7.46 1.00
C SER A 134 -17.35 8.44 2.11
N GLY A 135 -18.18 9.44 1.78
CA GLY A 135 -18.77 10.36 2.75
C GLY A 135 -17.93 11.59 3.14
N SER A 136 -18.40 12.31 4.17
CA SER A 136 -17.80 13.56 4.65
C SER A 136 -16.90 13.35 5.88
N ASN A 137 -16.01 14.31 6.15
CA ASN A 137 -14.99 14.23 7.21
C ASN A 137 -15.53 14.24 8.66
N ASN A 138 -16.84 14.31 8.86
CA ASN A 138 -17.44 14.40 10.20
C ASN A 138 -17.82 13.03 10.73
N ALA A 139 -16.83 12.23 11.14
CA ALA A 139 -17.06 10.94 11.78
C ALA A 139 -17.02 11.05 13.31
N SER A 140 -18.05 10.56 13.99
CA SER A 140 -18.06 10.50 15.47
C SER A 140 -17.16 9.40 16.04
N PHE A 141 -16.86 8.37 15.24
CA PHE A 141 -15.98 7.25 15.59
C PHE A 141 -15.14 6.88 14.37
N LEU A 142 -13.85 6.68 14.58
CA LEU A 142 -12.91 6.28 13.53
C LEU A 142 -12.15 5.04 13.99
N SER A 143 -12.13 4.01 13.13
CA SER A 143 -11.26 2.84 13.29
C SER A 143 -10.29 2.81 12.12
N ARG A 144 -9.03 2.47 12.38
CA ARG A 144 -7.98 2.40 11.37
C ARG A 144 -7.38 1.01 11.36
N LEU A 145 -7.29 0.42 10.18
CA LEU A 145 -6.53 -0.79 9.91
C LEU A 145 -5.46 -0.50 8.87
N SER A 146 -4.39 -1.26 8.90
CA SER A 146 -3.28 -1.14 7.96
C SER A 146 -2.73 -2.53 7.66
N THR A 147 -2.46 -2.78 6.38
CA THR A 147 -1.72 -3.94 5.90
C THR A 147 -0.51 -3.46 5.09
N ILE A 148 0.44 -4.35 4.83
CA ILE A 148 1.66 -4.03 4.06
C ILE A 148 1.67 -4.92 2.82
N VAL A 149 1.83 -4.29 1.66
CA VAL A 149 2.01 -4.96 0.37
C VAL A 149 3.37 -4.56 -0.20
N SER A 150 4.19 -5.54 -0.52
CA SER A 150 5.52 -5.33 -1.12
C SER A 150 5.47 -5.35 -2.64
N GLY A 151 6.38 -4.63 -3.30
CA GLY A 151 6.54 -4.66 -4.76
C GLY A 151 5.89 -3.47 -5.50
N TYR A 152 5.26 -2.56 -4.77
CA TYR A 152 4.62 -1.37 -5.32
C TYR A 152 5.30 -0.10 -4.80
N GLU A 153 5.76 0.74 -5.71
CA GLU A 153 6.35 2.04 -5.38
C GLU A 153 5.91 3.06 -6.42
N LEU A 154 5.56 4.26 -5.97
CA LEU A 154 5.04 5.31 -6.82
C LEU A 154 6.04 5.68 -7.92
N GLY A 155 5.59 5.64 -9.18
CA GLY A 155 6.38 5.94 -10.37
C GLY A 155 7.35 4.84 -10.79
N LYS A 156 7.35 3.66 -10.13
CA LYS A 156 8.16 2.51 -10.54
C LYS A 156 7.31 1.46 -11.26
N PRO A 157 7.89 0.76 -12.25
CA PRO A 157 7.17 -0.31 -12.93
C PRO A 157 6.88 -1.46 -11.95
N VAL A 158 5.64 -1.95 -11.98
CA VAL A 158 5.14 -3.05 -11.14
C VAL A 158 5.68 -4.41 -11.59
N SER A 159 5.99 -4.55 -12.87
CA SER A 159 6.58 -5.75 -13.47
C SER A 159 7.66 -5.36 -14.49
N GLY A 160 8.63 -6.26 -14.70
CA GLY A 160 9.70 -6.06 -15.67
C GLY A 160 10.88 -7.00 -15.45
N TRP A 161 11.85 -6.94 -16.36
CA TRP A 161 13.09 -7.72 -16.26
C TRP A 161 14.21 -6.87 -15.67
N VAL A 162 14.89 -7.40 -14.65
CA VAL A 162 16.11 -6.78 -14.11
C VAL A 162 17.31 -7.34 -14.86
N ALA A 163 17.88 -6.55 -15.77
CA ALA A 163 19.16 -6.89 -16.38
C ALA A 163 20.29 -6.46 -15.44
N ARG A 164 21.04 -7.44 -14.92
CA ARG A 164 22.21 -7.18 -14.08
C ARG A 164 23.48 -7.44 -14.88
N ALA A 165 24.23 -6.39 -15.18
CA ALA A 165 25.54 -6.50 -15.81
C ALA A 165 26.64 -6.43 -14.75
N TRP A 166 27.58 -7.36 -14.82
CA TRP A 166 28.80 -7.35 -14.01
C TRP A 166 30.02 -7.46 -14.91
N ALA A 167 31.01 -6.61 -14.69
CA ALA A 167 32.30 -6.72 -15.36
C ALA A 167 33.10 -7.88 -14.75
N THR A 168 33.14 -9.02 -15.44
CA THR A 168 33.81 -10.24 -14.94
C THR A 168 35.31 -10.26 -15.22
N LYS A 169 35.77 -9.60 -16.28
CA LYS A 169 37.19 -9.59 -16.67
C LYS A 169 37.53 -8.38 -17.54
N ILE A 170 38.54 -7.63 -17.13
CA ILE A 170 39.20 -6.63 -17.99
C ILE A 170 40.40 -7.31 -18.63
N ARG A 171 40.36 -7.53 -19.95
CA ARG A 171 41.50 -8.07 -20.71
C ARG A 171 42.30 -6.90 -21.27
N LYS A 172 43.41 -6.54 -20.62
CA LYS A 172 44.39 -5.60 -21.19
C LYS A 172 45.16 -6.29 -22.31
N ASN A 173 44.94 -5.87 -23.56
CA ASN A 173 45.60 -6.44 -24.76
C ASN A 173 47.01 -5.89 -25.03
N THR A 174 47.55 -5.02 -24.18
CA THR A 174 48.80 -4.26 -24.44
C THR A 174 49.85 -4.41 -23.35
N THR A 175 50.04 -5.62 -22.82
CA THR A 175 51.11 -5.87 -21.84
C THR A 175 52.31 -6.48 -22.58
N GLU A 176 53.27 -5.64 -22.96
CA GLU A 176 54.60 -6.09 -23.38
C GLU A 176 55.45 -6.32 -22.12
N VAL A 177 55.92 -7.55 -21.92
CA VAL A 177 56.75 -7.92 -20.77
C VAL A 177 58.19 -8.04 -21.25
N PHE A 178 59.08 -7.22 -20.70
CA PHE A 178 60.52 -7.28 -20.95
C PHE A 178 61.21 -7.97 -19.78
N PRO A 179 61.75 -9.19 -19.95
CA PRO A 179 62.48 -9.87 -18.89
C PRO A 179 63.86 -9.22 -18.69
N PHE A 180 64.21 -8.92 -17.43
CA PHE A 180 65.54 -8.47 -17.05
C PHE A 180 66.38 -9.68 -16.60
N PRO A 181 67.55 -9.93 -17.19
CA PRO A 181 68.47 -10.91 -16.63
C PRO A 181 69.03 -10.35 -15.30
N THR A 182 69.00 -11.17 -14.26
CA THR A 182 69.62 -10.85 -12.97
C THR A 182 71.14 -10.76 -13.09
N GLU A 183 71.76 -9.98 -12.21
CA GLU A 183 73.21 -9.78 -12.20
C GLU A 183 73.96 -11.13 -12.21
N GLY A 184 74.83 -11.32 -13.21
CA GLY A 184 75.55 -12.57 -13.48
C GLY A 184 75.51 -13.04 -14.95
N ALA A 185 74.57 -12.54 -15.76
CA ALA A 185 74.40 -12.96 -17.16
C ALA A 185 75.38 -12.33 -18.19
N GLY A 186 76.53 -11.80 -17.74
CA GLY A 186 77.58 -11.33 -18.65
C GLY A 186 77.30 -10.01 -19.38
N ASN A 187 76.38 -9.17 -18.92
CA ASN A 187 76.16 -7.85 -19.50
C ASN A 187 77.19 -6.84 -18.96
N ARG A 188 78.10 -6.35 -19.80
CA ARG A 188 79.16 -5.39 -19.46
C ARG A 188 78.64 -3.95 -19.32
N GLY A 189 77.58 -3.74 -18.54
CA GLY A 189 77.19 -2.41 -18.05
C GLY A 189 76.82 -1.38 -19.11
N GLY A 190 76.14 -1.77 -20.19
CA GLY A 190 75.56 -0.82 -21.13
C GLY A 190 74.24 -0.23 -20.61
N LYS A 191 74.05 1.09 -20.75
CA LYS A 191 72.77 1.77 -20.48
C LYS A 191 71.68 1.19 -21.40
N LEU A 192 70.61 0.65 -20.84
CA LEU A 192 69.47 0.17 -21.60
C LEU A 192 68.52 1.33 -21.89
N GLU A 193 68.26 1.59 -23.17
CA GLU A 193 67.33 2.63 -23.62
C GLU A 193 66.13 1.98 -24.31
N ILE A 194 64.93 2.16 -23.76
CA ILE A 194 63.68 1.68 -24.35
C ILE A 194 63.02 2.84 -25.09
N TRP A 195 62.90 2.71 -26.40
CA TRP A 195 62.24 3.70 -27.26
C TRP A 195 60.83 3.21 -27.59
N LYS A 196 59.80 3.91 -27.09
CA LYS A 196 58.41 3.61 -27.43
C LYS A 196 57.77 4.80 -28.16
N LYS A 197 57.30 4.56 -29.39
CA LYS A 197 56.52 5.52 -30.15
C LYS A 197 55.04 5.33 -29.84
N PHE A 198 54.35 6.41 -29.53
CA PHE A 198 52.89 6.42 -29.39
C PHE A 198 52.31 7.49 -30.32
N TYR A 199 51.16 7.19 -30.91
CA TYR A 199 50.41 8.11 -31.75
C TYR A 199 49.25 8.66 -30.92
N LEU A 200 49.21 9.98 -30.74
CA LEU A 200 48.10 10.67 -30.10
C LEU A 200 47.34 11.42 -31.17
N ASN A 201 46.06 11.07 -31.36
CA ASN A 201 45.17 11.80 -32.25
C ASN A 201 44.59 13.02 -31.50
N THR A 202 45.45 13.99 -31.20
CA THR A 202 45.07 15.25 -30.55
C THR A 202 45.79 16.40 -31.22
N THR A 203 45.12 17.54 -31.33
CA THR A 203 45.67 18.78 -31.92
C THR A 203 46.54 19.56 -30.93
N GLN A 204 46.36 19.37 -29.62
CA GLN A 204 47.18 19.98 -28.58
C GLN A 204 47.39 19.03 -27.39
N ILE A 205 48.61 18.99 -26.85
CA ILE A 205 48.97 18.29 -25.61
C ILE A 205 49.31 19.36 -24.58
N ILE A 206 48.51 19.45 -23.52
CA ILE A 206 48.66 20.50 -22.48
C ILE A 206 49.59 20.02 -21.35
N ASN A 207 49.56 18.73 -21.01
CA ASN A 207 50.46 18.11 -20.04
C ASN A 207 50.55 16.60 -20.32
N GLY A 208 51.73 16.00 -20.08
CA GLY A 208 51.98 14.57 -20.27
C GLY A 208 52.83 14.03 -19.14
N THR A 209 52.30 13.03 -18.42
CA THR A 209 53.02 12.35 -17.34
C THR A 209 53.21 10.89 -17.73
N LEU A 210 54.47 10.46 -17.82
CA LEU A 210 54.83 9.06 -18.01
C LEU A 210 54.93 8.41 -16.64
N TYR A 211 54.08 7.43 -16.37
CA TYR A 211 54.25 6.53 -15.22
C TYR A 211 55.07 5.34 -15.69
N VAL A 212 56.26 5.19 -15.13
CA VAL A 212 57.17 4.06 -15.34
C VAL A 212 56.95 3.05 -14.23
#